data_AF-K9X5N0-F1
#
_entry.id   AF-K9X5N0-F1
#
_cell.length_a   1.000
_cell.length_b   1.000
_cell.length_c   1.000
_cell.angle_alpha   90.00
_cell.angle_beta   90.00
_cell.angle_gamma   90.00
#
_symmetry.space_group_name_H-M   'P 1'
#
loop_
_entity.id
_entity.type
_entity.pdbx_description
1 polymer ?
#
loop_
_entity_poly.entity_id
_entity_poly.type
_entity_poly.pdbx_seq_one_letter_code
_entity_poly.pdbx_strand_id
1 'polypeptide(L)'
;MLLYHGTCFENVPGILSQGLLPRASENGNWFDEYKSRPDAVYLSDAYAPYYAHMCGVLKMKIWMGALIEIDIDLVEKHNFYPDEDFLAHSNLDLEVGKEITERTKYFSENLESYQYLWKDSLQQMGNCCYIGAIPLSAISRVTTWRWDDVEILKKWIYDYVWYNNGVSIFADQAEEQLYRLLTKCFAKREVDLEQLLLLQKKCAPEANLDDEYKATLITEMNKINIEYDKDTSSNN
;
A
#
# COMPACT_ATOMS: atom_id res chain seq x y z
N MET A 1 8.24 -13.15 3.13
CA MET A 1 7.66 -12.26 2.08
C MET A 1 7.52 -10.88 2.68
N LEU A 2 7.67 -9.80 1.90
CA LEU A 2 7.53 -8.43 2.40
C LEU A 2 6.17 -7.86 1.98
N LEU A 3 5.46 -7.26 2.94
CA LEU A 3 4.28 -6.44 2.71
C LEU A 3 4.51 -5.04 3.28
N TYR A 4 3.71 -4.09 2.81
CA TYR A 4 3.94 -2.68 3.11
C TYR A 4 2.68 -2.00 3.64
N HIS A 5 2.85 -1.09 4.58
CA HIS A 5 1.79 -0.22 5.07
C HIS A 5 2.12 1.24 4.73
N GLY A 6 1.20 1.90 4.02
CA GLY A 6 1.29 3.33 3.70
C GLY A 6 0.67 4.19 4.78
N THR A 7 1.40 5.19 5.28
CA THR A 7 0.94 6.05 6.36
C THR A 7 1.53 7.46 6.28
N CYS A 8 1.17 8.35 7.20
CA CYS A 8 1.79 9.67 7.32
C CYS A 8 2.97 9.65 8.30
N PHE A 9 3.95 10.53 8.08
CA PHE A 9 5.19 10.59 8.85
C PHE A 9 4.99 10.66 10.37
N GLU A 10 3.95 11.32 10.84
CA GLU A 10 3.62 11.55 12.27
C GLU A 10 3.38 10.25 13.02
N ASN A 11 2.98 9.19 12.29
CA ASN A 11 2.74 7.89 12.89
C ASN A 11 4.06 7.13 13.14
N VAL A 12 5.17 7.51 12.47
CA VAL A 12 6.46 6.80 12.53
C VAL A 12 7.00 6.70 13.97
N PRO A 13 7.06 7.78 14.79
CA PRO A 13 7.53 7.65 16.17
C PRO A 13 6.70 6.65 17.00
N GLY A 14 5.38 6.66 16.84
CA GLY A 14 4.49 5.69 17.46
C GLY A 14 4.81 4.27 17.00
N ILE A 15 4.89 4.06 15.69
CA ILE A 15 5.17 2.75 15.07
C ILE A 15 6.52 2.18 15.52
N LEU A 16 7.57 3.01 15.58
CA LEU A 16 8.90 2.59 16.04
C LEU A 16 8.95 2.31 17.54
N SER A 17 7.99 2.82 18.33
CA SER A 17 7.93 2.58 19.77
C SER A 17 7.13 1.33 20.14
N GLN A 18 6.04 1.04 19.43
CA GLN A 18 5.06 0.04 19.85
C GLN A 18 4.72 -1.00 18.77
N GLY A 19 5.30 -0.90 17.58
CA GLY A 19 4.86 -1.62 16.39
C GLY A 19 3.68 -0.95 15.71
N LEU A 20 3.14 -1.60 14.69
CA LEU A 20 2.02 -1.09 13.91
C LEU A 20 0.71 -1.63 14.50
N LEU A 21 -0.07 -0.74 15.10
CA LEU A 21 -1.35 -1.08 15.73
C LEU A 21 -2.51 -0.91 14.74
N PRO A 22 -3.61 -1.66 14.91
CA PRO A 22 -4.87 -1.38 14.24
C PRO A 22 -5.35 0.04 14.49
N ARG A 23 -6.26 0.51 13.64
CA ARG A 23 -6.82 1.86 13.78
C ARG A 23 -7.69 1.93 15.04
N ALA A 24 -7.17 2.57 16.09
CA ALA A 24 -7.88 2.75 17.36
C ALA A 24 -9.10 3.72 17.32
N SER A 25 -9.35 4.41 16.20
CA SER A 25 -10.40 5.43 16.08
C SER A 25 -11.39 5.17 14.94
N GLU A 26 -12.66 5.48 15.17
CA GLU A 26 -13.78 5.30 14.21
C GLU A 26 -13.72 6.23 12.97
N ASN A 27 -12.89 7.27 12.97
CA ASN A 27 -12.73 8.19 11.84
C ASN A 27 -11.61 7.71 10.90
N GLY A 28 -12.00 7.05 9.81
CA GLY A 28 -11.09 6.60 8.77
C GLY A 28 -10.72 7.68 7.74
N ASN A 29 -9.80 7.33 6.85
CA ASN A 29 -9.49 8.13 5.65
C ASN A 29 -10.60 8.01 4.58
N TRP A 30 -11.50 7.04 4.73
CA TRP A 30 -12.52 6.72 3.75
C TRP A 30 -13.88 7.20 4.24
N PHE A 31 -14.79 7.49 3.30
CA PHE A 31 -16.18 7.86 3.60
C PHE A 31 -16.86 6.75 4.41
N ASP A 32 -17.95 7.10 5.11
CA ASP A 32 -18.59 6.20 6.10
C ASP A 32 -18.95 4.81 5.55
N GLU A 33 -19.19 4.71 4.24
CA GLU A 33 -19.57 3.48 3.52
C GLU A 33 -18.40 2.53 3.24
N TYR A 34 -17.15 2.99 3.39
CA TYR A 34 -15.91 2.25 3.10
C TYR A 34 -14.96 2.24 4.31
N LYS A 35 -15.52 2.24 5.53
CA LYS A 35 -14.71 2.25 6.75
C LYS A 35 -13.87 0.98 6.85
N SER A 36 -12.57 1.18 6.98
CA SER A 36 -11.62 0.16 7.40
C SER A 36 -12.06 -0.47 8.73
N ARG A 37 -11.87 -1.78 8.88
CA ARG A 37 -12.07 -2.49 10.14
C ARG A 37 -11.19 -1.91 11.27
N PRO A 38 -11.73 -1.69 12.48
CA PRO A 38 -10.98 -1.07 13.59
C PRO A 38 -9.93 -2.00 14.20
N ASP A 39 -10.08 -3.31 14.05
CA ASP A 39 -9.17 -4.35 14.53
C ASP A 39 -8.11 -4.76 13.49
N ALA A 40 -8.14 -4.16 12.29
CA ALA A 40 -7.28 -4.51 11.18
C ALA A 40 -6.14 -3.51 10.92
N VAL A 41 -5.01 -4.04 10.47
CA VAL A 41 -3.92 -3.32 9.80
C VAL A 41 -3.95 -3.70 8.32
N TYR A 42 -4.14 -2.71 7.45
CA TYR A 42 -4.17 -2.93 6.01
C TYR A 42 -2.77 -2.92 5.42
N LEU A 43 -2.47 -3.93 4.62
CA LEU A 43 -1.16 -4.22 4.06
C LEU A 43 -1.28 -4.39 2.55
N SER A 44 -0.25 -3.96 1.85
CA SER A 44 -0.22 -3.94 0.39
C SER A 44 1.14 -4.32 -0.14
N ASP A 45 1.21 -4.98 -1.29
CA ASP A 45 2.45 -5.12 -2.05
C ASP A 45 2.54 -4.15 -3.25
N ALA A 46 1.45 -3.44 -3.56
CA ALA A 46 1.34 -2.61 -4.75
C ALA A 46 0.97 -1.13 -4.47
N TYR A 47 0.12 -0.87 -3.48
CA TYR A 47 -0.55 0.42 -3.26
C TYR A 47 -0.14 1.14 -1.97
N ALA A 48 0.84 0.63 -1.21
CA ALA A 48 1.28 1.30 0.02
C ALA A 48 1.69 2.78 -0.19
N PRO A 49 2.42 3.18 -1.25
CA PRO A 49 2.70 4.60 -1.50
C PRO A 49 1.44 5.43 -1.74
N TYR A 50 0.45 4.88 -2.45
CA TYR A 50 -0.83 5.54 -2.68
C TYR A 50 -1.57 5.79 -1.36
N TYR A 51 -1.61 4.81 -0.46
CA TYR A 51 -2.22 4.99 0.86
C TYR A 51 -1.49 6.01 1.74
N ALA A 52 -0.15 6.06 1.65
CA ALA A 52 0.63 7.12 2.30
C ALA A 52 0.23 8.50 1.76
N HIS A 53 0.01 8.63 0.44
CA HIS A 53 -0.43 9.87 -0.19
C HIS A 53 -1.80 10.30 0.30
N MET A 54 -2.77 9.37 0.27
CA MET A 54 -4.13 9.62 0.73
C MET A 54 -4.18 10.03 2.21
N CYS A 55 -3.32 9.44 3.04
CA CYS A 55 -3.22 9.84 4.46
C CYS A 55 -2.81 11.31 4.62
N GLY A 56 -1.89 11.81 3.79
CA GLY A 56 -1.45 13.21 3.79
C GLY A 56 -2.51 14.17 3.27
N VAL A 57 -3.10 13.87 2.10
CA VAL A 57 -4.12 14.70 1.44
C VAL A 57 -5.32 14.94 2.36
N LEU A 58 -5.87 13.87 2.96
CA LEU A 58 -7.08 13.95 3.78
C LEU A 58 -6.86 14.64 5.12
N LYS A 59 -5.64 14.58 5.66
CA LYS A 59 -5.32 15.24 6.92
C LYS A 59 -5.01 16.74 6.76
N MET A 60 -4.87 17.25 5.52
CA MET A 60 -4.59 18.66 5.17
C MET A 60 -3.43 19.31 5.94
N LYS A 61 -2.55 18.52 6.54
CA LYS A 61 -1.60 19.01 7.55
C LYS A 61 -0.16 18.72 7.17
N ILE A 62 0.10 17.67 6.38
CA ILE A 62 1.43 17.08 6.28
C ILE A 62 1.75 16.67 4.85
N TRP A 63 2.84 17.23 4.34
CA TRP A 63 3.40 16.96 3.01
C TRP A 63 4.37 15.77 2.99
N MET A 64 4.36 14.92 4.02
CA MET A 64 5.28 13.80 4.19
C MET A 64 4.57 12.46 4.27
N GLY A 65 5.02 11.52 3.45
CA GLY A 65 4.59 10.12 3.46
C GLY A 65 5.56 9.25 4.24
N ALA A 66 5.05 8.11 4.71
CA ALA A 66 5.83 7.04 5.31
C ALA A 66 5.38 5.68 4.76
N LEU A 67 6.32 4.77 4.61
CA LEU A 67 6.07 3.39 4.21
C LEU A 67 6.76 2.45 5.19
N ILE A 68 5.97 1.54 5.77
CA ILE A 68 6.44 0.56 6.74
C ILE A 68 6.54 -0.77 6.02
N GLU A 69 7.74 -1.33 5.94
CA GLU A 69 7.99 -2.65 5.39
C GLU A 69 7.94 -3.71 6.50
N ILE A 70 7.19 -4.77 6.26
CA ILE A 70 6.88 -5.82 7.23
C ILE A 70 7.31 -7.15 6.63
N ASP A 71 8.17 -7.86 7.35
CA ASP A 71 8.46 -9.26 7.09
C ASP A 71 7.36 -10.14 7.67
N ILE A 72 6.51 -10.65 6.78
CA ILE A 72 5.36 -11.44 7.19
C ILE A 72 5.74 -12.82 7.73
N ASP A 73 6.99 -13.26 7.56
CA ASP A 73 7.46 -14.52 8.14
C ASP A 73 7.72 -14.39 9.65
N LEU A 74 7.69 -13.16 10.18
CA LEU A 74 7.85 -12.83 11.59
C LEU A 74 6.53 -12.50 12.31
N VAL A 75 5.38 -12.78 11.68
CA VAL A 75 4.05 -12.59 12.28
C VAL A 75 3.18 -13.83 12.13
N GLU A 76 2.12 -13.90 12.93
CA GLU A 76 1.17 -15.01 12.93
C GLU A 76 0.37 -15.09 11.62
N LYS A 77 0.59 -16.15 10.83
CA LYS A 77 -0.03 -16.31 9.50
C LYS A 77 -1.56 -16.44 9.55
N HIS A 78 -2.10 -16.91 10.67
CA HIS A 78 -3.54 -17.08 10.88
C HIS A 78 -4.27 -15.76 11.17
N ASN A 79 -3.56 -14.62 11.15
CA ASN A 79 -4.16 -13.30 11.29
C ASN A 79 -4.27 -12.56 9.94
N PHE A 80 -3.86 -13.16 8.83
CA PHE A 80 -4.05 -12.57 7.50
C PHE A 80 -5.42 -12.90 6.93
N TYR A 81 -6.10 -11.89 6.40
CA TYR A 81 -7.40 -11.98 5.77
C TYR A 81 -7.39 -11.21 4.45
N PRO A 82 -8.28 -11.56 3.50
CA PRO A 82 -8.44 -10.77 2.29
C PRO A 82 -8.87 -9.33 2.61
N ASP A 83 -8.64 -8.43 1.67
CA ASP A 83 -9.21 -7.09 1.70
C ASP A 83 -10.72 -7.18 1.40
N GLU A 84 -11.55 -6.42 2.12
CA GLU A 84 -13.00 -6.44 1.91
C GLU A 84 -13.39 -5.97 0.49
N ASP A 85 -12.64 -5.03 -0.08
CA ASP A 85 -12.91 -4.55 -1.44
C ASP A 85 -12.62 -5.64 -2.47
N PHE A 86 -11.60 -6.48 -2.25
CA PHE A 86 -11.34 -7.64 -3.11
C PHE A 86 -12.53 -8.60 -3.12
N LEU A 87 -13.06 -8.92 -1.93
CA LEU A 87 -14.24 -9.79 -1.83
C LEU A 87 -15.48 -9.13 -2.46
N ALA A 88 -15.66 -7.82 -2.24
CA ALA A 88 -16.76 -7.06 -2.80
C ALA A 88 -16.76 -7.09 -4.34
N HIS A 89 -15.59 -7.04 -4.99
CA HIS A 89 -15.45 -7.14 -6.45
C HIS A 89 -15.40 -8.59 -6.99
N SER A 90 -15.32 -9.60 -6.13
CA SER A 90 -15.25 -11.00 -6.54
C SER A 90 -16.58 -11.54 -7.11
N ASN A 91 -16.52 -12.52 -8.00
CA ASN A 91 -17.71 -13.21 -8.53
C ASN A 91 -18.19 -14.35 -7.60
N LEU A 92 -17.99 -14.23 -6.29
CA LEU A 92 -18.51 -15.22 -5.33
C LEU A 92 -20.04 -15.24 -5.40
N ASP A 93 -20.59 -16.44 -5.61
CA ASP A 93 -22.03 -16.69 -5.70
C ASP A 93 -22.63 -16.63 -4.28
N LEU A 94 -23.14 -15.46 -3.91
CA LEU A 94 -23.68 -15.17 -2.59
C LEU A 94 -25.03 -14.46 -2.75
N GLU A 95 -25.99 -14.81 -1.89
CA GLU A 95 -27.24 -14.07 -1.73
C GLU A 95 -27.02 -12.77 -0.93
N VAL A 96 -26.06 -11.95 -1.37
CA VAL A 96 -25.73 -10.64 -0.79
C VAL A 96 -26.06 -9.58 -1.84
N GLY A 97 -26.45 -8.40 -1.36
CA GLY A 97 -26.87 -7.26 -2.19
C GLY A 97 -26.00 -6.98 -3.42
N LYS A 98 -26.58 -6.28 -4.41
CA LYS A 98 -25.91 -6.04 -5.70
C LYS A 98 -24.93 -4.87 -5.64
N GLU A 99 -25.11 -3.97 -4.67
CA GLU A 99 -24.29 -2.77 -4.55
C GLU A 99 -22.97 -3.07 -3.85
N ILE A 100 -21.89 -2.42 -4.29
CA ILE A 100 -20.54 -2.65 -3.75
C ILE A 100 -20.48 -2.35 -2.25
N THR A 101 -21.22 -1.35 -1.78
CA THR A 101 -21.26 -0.94 -0.36
C THR A 101 -21.93 -1.99 0.51
N GLU A 102 -23.03 -2.61 0.03
CA GLU A 102 -23.70 -3.71 0.72
C GLU A 102 -22.79 -4.93 0.84
N ARG A 103 -22.09 -5.26 -0.25
CA ARG A 103 -21.14 -6.37 -0.29
C ARG A 103 -19.94 -6.13 0.63
N THR A 104 -19.35 -4.94 0.57
CA THR A 104 -18.21 -4.55 1.42
C THR A 104 -18.58 -4.67 2.90
N LYS A 105 -19.77 -4.17 3.29
CA LYS A 105 -20.27 -4.32 4.66
C LYS A 105 -20.45 -5.79 5.05
N TYR A 106 -21.08 -6.59 4.21
CA TYR A 106 -21.25 -8.03 4.46
C TYR A 106 -19.91 -8.72 4.68
N PHE A 107 -18.92 -8.48 3.82
CA PHE A 107 -17.61 -9.09 3.93
C PHE A 107 -16.84 -8.61 5.16
N SER A 108 -16.99 -7.34 5.54
CA SER A 108 -16.41 -6.84 6.79
C SER A 108 -16.94 -7.58 8.02
N GLU A 109 -18.23 -7.89 8.05
CA GLU A 109 -18.90 -8.62 9.14
C GLU A 109 -18.67 -10.14 9.13
N ASN A 110 -18.21 -10.71 8.00
CA ASN A 110 -18.08 -12.15 7.79
C ASN A 110 -16.67 -12.58 7.34
N LEU A 111 -15.68 -11.68 7.47
CA LEU A 111 -14.33 -11.81 6.90
C LEU A 111 -13.64 -13.12 7.29
N GLU A 112 -13.93 -13.61 8.50
CA GLU A 112 -13.35 -14.82 9.06
C GLU A 112 -13.65 -16.06 8.22
N SER A 113 -14.82 -16.08 7.57
CA SER A 113 -15.21 -17.18 6.66
C SER A 113 -14.39 -17.20 5.36
N TYR A 114 -13.70 -16.11 5.05
CA TYR A 114 -12.97 -15.92 3.80
C TYR A 114 -11.45 -15.84 4.01
N GLN A 115 -10.96 -16.15 5.22
CA GLN A 115 -9.54 -16.08 5.55
C GLN A 115 -8.63 -16.74 4.51
N TYR A 116 -9.04 -17.89 3.98
CA TYR A 116 -8.27 -18.66 3.01
C TYR A 116 -7.98 -17.91 1.70
N LEU A 117 -8.69 -16.82 1.41
CA LEU A 117 -8.55 -16.00 0.20
C LEU A 117 -7.53 -14.85 0.35
N TRP A 118 -6.85 -14.69 1.48
CA TRP A 118 -5.95 -13.54 1.68
C TRP A 118 -4.82 -13.46 0.63
N LYS A 119 -4.32 -14.61 0.18
CA LYS A 119 -3.30 -14.66 -0.88
C LYS A 119 -3.86 -14.27 -2.24
N ASP A 120 -5.09 -14.68 -2.53
CA ASP A 120 -5.77 -14.34 -3.78
C ASP A 120 -6.07 -12.84 -3.84
N SER A 121 -6.46 -12.25 -2.70
CA SER A 121 -6.61 -10.80 -2.53
C SER A 121 -5.31 -10.06 -2.85
N LEU A 122 -4.19 -10.52 -2.28
CA LEU A 122 -2.88 -9.91 -2.53
C LEU A 122 -2.46 -10.09 -3.99
N GLN A 123 -2.70 -11.25 -4.59
CA GLN A 123 -2.34 -11.51 -5.97
C GLN A 123 -3.15 -10.65 -6.95
N GLN A 124 -4.47 -10.57 -6.76
CA GLN A 124 -5.40 -9.98 -7.72
C GLN A 124 -5.67 -8.49 -7.50
N MET A 125 -5.47 -7.99 -6.28
CA MET A 125 -5.72 -6.59 -5.93
C MET A 125 -4.54 -5.93 -5.20
N GLY A 126 -3.50 -6.69 -4.86
CA GLY A 126 -2.31 -6.13 -4.22
C GLY A 126 -2.52 -5.75 -2.74
N ASN A 127 -3.65 -6.12 -2.14
CA ASN A 127 -4.00 -5.78 -0.77
C ASN A 127 -4.45 -7.00 0.04
N CYS A 128 -4.24 -6.92 1.34
CA CYS A 128 -4.81 -7.80 2.34
C CYS A 128 -4.89 -7.03 3.67
N CYS A 129 -5.49 -7.65 4.69
CA CYS A 129 -5.43 -7.10 6.03
C CYS A 129 -4.89 -8.11 7.04
N TYR A 130 -4.34 -7.58 8.13
CA TYR A 130 -3.84 -8.33 9.27
C TYR A 130 -4.64 -7.94 10.51
N ILE A 131 -5.32 -8.89 11.16
CA ILE A 131 -6.10 -8.63 12.38
C ILE A 131 -5.17 -8.61 13.59
N GLY A 132 -5.19 -7.51 14.33
CA GLY A 132 -4.33 -7.29 15.50
C GLY A 132 -3.07 -6.46 15.22
N ALA A 133 -2.21 -6.38 16.23
CA ALA A 133 -0.98 -5.59 16.17
C ALA A 133 0.16 -6.34 15.47
N ILE A 134 0.92 -5.62 14.66
CA ILE A 134 2.17 -6.11 14.05
C ILE A 134 3.33 -5.63 14.93
N PRO A 135 4.11 -6.56 15.53
CA PRO A 135 5.18 -6.19 16.46
C PRO A 135 6.33 -5.49 15.73
N LEU A 136 7.05 -4.62 16.43
CA LEU A 136 8.25 -3.94 15.90
C LEU A 136 9.28 -4.93 15.35
N SER A 137 9.41 -6.12 15.94
CA SER A 137 10.32 -7.17 15.47
C SER A 137 10.03 -7.65 14.05
N ALA A 138 8.81 -7.48 13.55
CA ALA A 138 8.43 -7.81 12.18
C ALA A 138 8.64 -6.65 11.20
N ILE A 139 8.86 -5.43 11.68
CA ILE A 139 9.17 -4.29 10.83
C ILE A 139 10.65 -4.39 10.43
N SER A 140 10.90 -4.51 9.12
CA SER A 140 12.26 -4.61 8.56
C SER A 140 12.79 -3.25 8.13
N ARG A 141 11.92 -2.33 7.68
CA ARG A 141 12.33 -0.99 7.23
C ARG A 141 11.21 0.04 7.38
N VAL A 142 11.59 1.29 7.65
CA VAL A 142 10.71 2.45 7.53
C VAL A 142 11.36 3.48 6.62
N THR A 143 10.64 3.89 5.57
CA THR A 143 11.07 4.98 4.68
C THR A 143 10.12 6.17 4.74
N THR A 144 10.66 7.35 4.47
CA THR A 144 9.93 8.63 4.51
C THR A 144 10.33 9.52 3.35
N TRP A 145 9.45 10.41 2.94
CA TRP A 145 9.71 11.37 1.86
C TRP A 145 8.76 12.56 1.96
N ARG A 146 9.12 13.66 1.30
CA ARG A 146 8.20 14.78 1.05
C ARG A 146 7.55 14.62 -0.31
N TRP A 147 6.26 14.91 -0.42
CA TRP A 147 5.51 14.78 -1.68
C TRP A 147 6.00 15.72 -2.79
N ASP A 148 6.50 16.89 -2.42
CA ASP A 148 7.08 17.87 -3.38
C ASP A 148 8.48 17.46 -3.86
N ASP A 149 9.10 16.48 -3.19
CA ASP A 149 10.41 15.98 -3.57
C ASP A 149 10.35 14.83 -4.57
N VAL A 150 9.18 14.21 -4.72
CA VAL A 150 8.96 12.99 -5.52
C VAL A 150 7.79 13.16 -6.48
N GLU A 151 7.77 14.26 -7.23
CA GLU A 151 6.64 14.65 -8.08
C GLU A 151 6.32 13.64 -9.20
N ILE A 152 7.34 13.10 -9.86
CA ILE A 152 7.18 12.05 -10.88
C ILE A 152 6.58 10.79 -10.23
N LEU A 153 7.19 10.32 -9.14
CA LEU A 153 6.71 9.12 -8.46
C LEU A 153 5.28 9.32 -7.93
N LYS A 154 4.99 10.47 -7.33
CA LYS A 154 3.67 10.89 -6.87
C LYS A 154 2.65 10.83 -8.00
N LYS A 155 2.99 11.39 -9.16
CA LYS A 155 2.13 11.37 -10.35
C LYS A 155 1.77 9.93 -10.74
N TRP A 156 2.76 9.04 -10.79
CA TRP A 156 2.52 7.66 -11.20
C TRP A 156 1.67 6.87 -10.21
N ILE A 157 1.81 7.12 -8.91
CA ILE A 157 1.01 6.41 -7.90
C ILE A 157 -0.41 6.99 -7.71
N TYR A 158 -0.59 8.31 -7.86
CA TYR A 158 -1.85 8.96 -7.51
C TYR A 158 -2.72 9.21 -8.73
N ASP A 159 -2.19 9.90 -9.74
CA ASP A 159 -2.99 10.28 -10.91
C ASP A 159 -3.52 9.03 -11.60
N TYR A 160 -2.69 8.00 -11.75
CA TYR A 160 -3.14 6.77 -12.39
C TYR A 160 -4.26 6.07 -11.61
N VAL A 161 -4.11 5.89 -10.29
CA VAL A 161 -5.15 5.27 -9.46
C VAL A 161 -6.42 6.12 -9.48
N TRP A 162 -6.28 7.43 -9.35
CA TRP A 162 -7.41 8.37 -9.34
C TRP A 162 -8.18 8.37 -10.67
N TYR A 163 -7.48 8.41 -11.80
CA TYR A 163 -8.10 8.43 -13.13
C TYR A 163 -8.68 7.07 -13.54
N ASN A 164 -8.28 5.97 -12.90
CA ASN A 164 -8.81 4.63 -13.14
C ASN A 164 -9.83 4.17 -12.08
N ASN A 165 -10.57 5.12 -11.48
CA ASN A 165 -11.64 4.87 -10.50
C ASN A 165 -11.18 4.22 -9.17
N GLY A 166 -9.94 4.44 -8.76
CA GLY A 166 -9.44 4.02 -7.45
C GLY A 166 -8.72 2.67 -7.46
N VAL A 167 -8.50 2.13 -6.26
CA VAL A 167 -7.87 0.82 -6.08
C VAL A 167 -8.90 -0.26 -6.41
N SER A 168 -8.55 -1.13 -7.35
CA SER A 168 -9.43 -2.18 -7.84
C SER A 168 -8.63 -3.44 -8.19
N ILE A 169 -9.33 -4.51 -8.55
CA ILE A 169 -8.72 -5.70 -9.14
C ILE A 169 -7.94 -5.27 -10.38
N PHE A 170 -6.71 -5.78 -10.53
CA PHE A 170 -5.88 -5.43 -11.67
C PHE A 170 -6.56 -5.85 -12.98
N ALA A 171 -6.81 -4.87 -13.84
CA ALA A 171 -7.39 -5.10 -15.15
C ALA A 171 -6.34 -5.65 -16.15
N ASP A 172 -5.06 -5.31 -15.94
CA ASP A 172 -3.93 -5.74 -16.76
C ASP A 172 -2.67 -6.06 -15.93
N GLN A 173 -1.87 -7.01 -16.42
CA GLN A 173 -0.66 -7.47 -15.76
C GLN A 173 0.45 -6.39 -15.69
N ALA A 174 0.50 -5.44 -16.62
CA ALA A 174 1.49 -4.38 -16.61
C ALA A 174 1.25 -3.37 -15.47
N GLU A 175 -0.01 -3.01 -15.23
CA GLU A 175 -0.40 -2.14 -14.11
C GLU A 175 -0.01 -2.78 -12.77
N GLU A 176 -0.37 -4.06 -12.61
CA GLU A 176 0.00 -4.94 -11.51
C GLU A 176 1.49 -4.83 -11.14
N GLN A 177 2.34 -4.95 -12.16
CA GLN A 177 3.79 -4.97 -12.00
C GLN A 177 4.34 -3.56 -11.75
N LEU A 178 3.79 -2.54 -12.43
CA LEU A 178 4.18 -1.15 -12.26
C LEU A 178 4.03 -0.72 -10.80
N TYR A 179 2.88 -0.98 -10.19
CA TYR A 179 2.61 -0.60 -8.80
C TYR A 179 3.50 -1.31 -7.79
N ARG A 180 3.80 -2.59 -8.00
CA ARG A 180 4.75 -3.33 -7.14
C ARG A 180 6.16 -2.81 -7.25
N LEU A 181 6.61 -2.41 -8.45
CA LEU A 181 7.92 -1.77 -8.62
C LEU A 181 7.95 -0.36 -8.01
N LEU A 182 6.87 0.40 -8.12
CA LEU A 182 6.75 1.70 -7.45
C LEU A 182 6.83 1.54 -5.93
N THR A 183 6.10 0.59 -5.36
CA THR A 183 6.19 0.26 -3.92
C THR A 183 7.63 -0.06 -3.51
N LYS A 184 8.37 -0.83 -4.31
CA LYS A 184 9.80 -1.10 -4.06
C LYS A 184 10.68 0.15 -4.16
N CYS A 185 10.40 1.08 -5.08
CA CYS A 185 11.11 2.36 -5.15
C CYS A 185 10.98 3.12 -3.83
N PHE A 186 9.74 3.24 -3.33
CA PHE A 186 9.46 3.89 -2.05
C PHE A 186 10.04 3.15 -0.85
N ALA A 187 10.13 1.81 -0.91
CA ALA A 187 10.78 0.99 0.11
C ALA A 187 12.32 1.02 0.04
N LYS A 188 12.93 1.76 -0.89
CA LYS A 188 14.39 1.74 -1.14
C LYS A 188 14.93 0.32 -1.38
N ARG A 189 14.13 -0.52 -2.05
CA ARG A 189 14.54 -1.86 -2.48
C ARG A 189 15.07 -1.79 -3.91
N GLU A 190 15.79 -2.83 -4.32
CA GLU A 190 16.31 -2.92 -5.68
C GLU A 190 15.16 -2.95 -6.69
N VAL A 191 15.28 -2.13 -7.73
CA VAL A 191 14.31 -2.00 -8.81
C VAL A 191 15.06 -1.97 -10.14
N ASP A 192 14.62 -2.80 -11.08
CA ASP A 192 15.05 -2.69 -12.47
C ASP A 192 14.39 -1.44 -13.08
N LEU A 193 15.19 -0.39 -13.24
CA LEU A 193 14.73 0.90 -13.75
C LEU A 193 14.26 0.81 -15.21
N GLU A 194 14.89 -0.04 -16.03
CA GLU A 194 14.47 -0.22 -17.42
C GLU A 194 13.10 -0.91 -17.47
N GLN A 195 12.89 -1.93 -16.63
CA GLN A 195 11.59 -2.58 -16.50
C GLN A 195 10.52 -1.60 -16.01
N LEU A 196 10.84 -0.77 -15.02
CA LEU A 196 9.93 0.25 -14.50
C LEU A 196 9.50 1.24 -15.59
N LEU A 197 10.44 1.79 -16.35
CA LEU A 197 10.16 2.70 -17.46
C LEU A 197 9.36 2.03 -18.58
N LEU A 198 9.69 0.77 -18.91
CA LEU A 198 8.96 -0.01 -19.91
C LEU A 198 7.49 -0.21 -19.50
N LEU A 199 7.22 -0.55 -18.24
CA LEU A 199 5.87 -0.73 -17.72
C LEU A 199 5.11 0.60 -17.69
N GLN A 200 5.75 1.68 -17.25
CA GLN A 200 5.15 3.01 -17.34
C GLN A 200 4.76 3.36 -18.78
N LYS A 201 5.63 3.07 -19.77
CA LYS A 201 5.34 3.34 -21.18
C LYS A 201 4.18 2.50 -21.72
N LYS A 202 3.96 1.29 -21.19
CA LYS A 202 2.79 0.48 -21.54
C LYS A 202 1.50 1.06 -20.97
N CYS A 203 1.53 1.50 -19.71
CA CYS A 203 0.39 2.11 -19.02
C CYS A 203 0.08 3.53 -19.54
N ALA A 204 1.09 4.27 -20.01
CA ALA A 204 0.97 5.62 -20.55
C ALA A 204 1.82 5.78 -21.84
N PRO A 205 1.32 5.30 -23.00
CA PRO A 205 2.07 5.30 -24.27
C PRO A 205 2.54 6.68 -24.73
N GLU A 206 1.87 7.74 -24.31
CA GLU A 206 2.19 9.14 -24.60
C GLU A 206 3.29 9.74 -23.72
N ALA A 207 3.68 9.07 -22.62
CA ALA A 207 4.69 9.59 -21.70
C ALA A 207 6.06 9.76 -22.39
N ASN A 208 6.66 10.94 -22.26
CA ASN A 208 8.06 11.16 -22.67
C ASN A 208 8.98 10.71 -21.54
N LEU A 209 9.71 9.60 -21.76
CA LEU A 209 10.60 8.96 -20.79
C LEU A 209 12.05 9.01 -21.29
N ASP A 210 12.52 10.19 -21.67
CA ASP A 210 13.89 10.41 -22.14
C ASP A 210 14.92 10.33 -21.00
N ASP A 211 16.20 10.47 -21.34
CA ASP A 211 17.31 10.37 -20.38
C ASP A 211 17.23 11.44 -19.28
N GLU A 212 16.70 12.63 -19.57
CA GLU A 212 16.50 13.70 -18.59
C GLU A 212 15.40 13.33 -17.59
N TYR A 213 14.29 12.78 -18.09
CA TYR A 213 13.22 12.26 -17.26
C TYR A 213 13.72 11.14 -16.34
N LYS A 214 14.49 10.20 -16.89
CA LYS A 214 15.10 9.10 -16.14
C LYS A 214 16.05 9.61 -15.06
N ALA A 215 16.90 10.59 -15.36
CA ALA A 215 17.80 11.19 -14.39
C ALA A 215 17.05 11.89 -13.24
N THR A 216 15.93 12.55 -13.57
CA THR A 216 15.05 13.18 -12.57
C THR A 216 14.40 12.14 -11.68
N LEU A 217 13.86 11.06 -12.25
CA LEU A 217 13.29 9.95 -11.50
C LEU A 217 14.29 9.32 -10.51
N ILE A 218 15.53 9.06 -10.94
CA ILE A 218 16.60 8.57 -10.06
C ILE A 218 16.86 9.57 -8.93
N THR A 219 16.87 10.87 -9.24
CA THR A 219 17.04 11.93 -8.24
C THR A 219 15.93 11.91 -7.20
N GLU A 220 14.67 11.78 -7.62
CA GLU A 220 13.52 11.64 -6.70
C GLU A 220 13.62 10.39 -5.82
N MET A 221 13.93 9.23 -6.41
CA MET A 221 14.15 7.99 -5.67
C MET A 221 15.24 8.17 -4.60
N ASN A 222 16.29 8.94 -4.89
CA ASN A 222 17.34 9.22 -3.93
C ASN A 222 16.91 10.09 -2.75
N LYS A 223 15.90 10.96 -2.92
CA LYS A 223 15.37 11.83 -1.84
C LYS A 223 14.51 11.09 -0.82
N ILE A 224 14.12 9.85 -1.08
CA ILE A 224 13.45 9.00 -0.10
C ILE A 224 14.47 8.66 1.00
N ASN A 225 14.10 8.84 2.26
CA ASN A 225 14.97 8.58 3.41
C ASN A 225 14.63 7.22 4.03
N ILE A 226 15.63 6.59 4.63
CA ILE A 226 15.45 5.40 5.47
C ILE A 226 15.56 5.88 6.92
N GLU A 227 14.45 5.85 7.65
CA GLU A 227 14.40 6.25 9.07
C GLU A 227 14.79 5.10 9.99
N TYR A 228 14.48 3.88 9.56
CA TYR A 228 14.78 2.66 10.29
C TYR A 228 15.06 1.54 9.29
N ASP A 229 16.09 0.75 9.58
CA ASP A 229 16.42 -0.46 8.82
C ASP A 229 17.01 -1.50 9.77
N LYS A 230 16.34 -2.65 9.86
CA LYS A 230 16.71 -3.74 10.75
C LYS A 230 18.06 -4.35 10.38
N ASP A 231 18.39 -4.37 9.09
CA ASP A 231 19.63 -4.95 8.58
C ASP A 231 20.86 -4.12 8.98
N THR A 232 20.70 -2.80 9.15
CA THR A 232 21.78 -1.91 9.57
C THR A 232 21.84 -1.71 11.09
N SER A 233 20.70 -1.86 11.77
CA SER A 233 20.58 -1.66 13.23
C SER A 233 21.17 -2.80 14.06
N SER A 234 21.44 -3.95 13.45
CA SER A 234 21.99 -5.14 14.12
C SER A 234 23.50 -5.05 14.44
N ASN A 235 24.14 -3.94 14.08
CA ASN A 235 25.59 -3.70 14.27
C ASN A 235 25.94 -2.72 15.41
N ASN A 236 24.97 -2.33 16.26
CA ASN A 236 25.21 -1.47 17.42
C ASN A 236 24.79 -2.15 18.73
#